data_AF-A0A162IZJ0-F1
#
_entry.id   AF-A0A162IZJ0-F1
#
_cell.length_a   1.000
_cell.length_b   1.000
_cell.length_c   1.000
_cell.angle_alpha   90.00
_cell.angle_beta   90.00
_cell.angle_gamma   90.00
#
_symmetry.space_group_name_H-M   'P 1'
#
loop_
_entity.id
_entity.type
_entity.pdbx_description
1 polymer ?
#
loop_
_entity_poly.entity_id
_entity_poly.type
_entity_poly.pdbx_seq_one_letter_code
_entity_poly.pdbx_strand_id
1 'polypeptide(L)'
;MGSMASSQQLVTVAGRRLRLTHLDKLVYPEAGYTKADVLGYYASVASAMLPHVARRPVTRKRWVDGVGTAEQPGEVFFEKNLPSSAPHWLSRTRLTHASRDIEYPLVDDVAGLTWLAQQASLELHVPQWRVGSAGERRPPDRLVLDLDPGEGAGLAECAEVAFLARDLLEGMGLAPLPVTSGSKGIHLYCALGASATSEQISTVAHELARALESDHRDLVVSDMKRTLREGKVLVDWSQNAAAKTTIAPYSLRGRLLPAAAAPRSWEELGAAGLRQLAPDEVIERLRSDGDLLQPLLAARGAGVEPTPERMAGFAATEASADRLAAYRSMRDAARTPEPVPEPGSGTTASGDTFVIQEHHARRLHYDFRLEHDGVLVSWAVPKGPPLEATRTGSPCRQRTTRSSTRPSRAPSRPASTAAARSASGTRAATRSRSGGRARR
;
A
#
# COMPACT_ATOMS: atom_id res chain seq x y z
N MET A 1 -48.48 27.60 1.48
CA MET A 1 -47.26 26.77 1.47
C MET A 1 -47.67 25.34 1.72
N GLY A 2 -47.81 24.54 0.67
CA GLY A 2 -48.24 23.15 0.78
C GLY A 2 -47.14 22.30 1.37
N SER A 3 -47.45 21.59 2.46
CA SER A 3 -46.64 20.52 3.02
C SER A 3 -46.43 19.46 1.94
N MET A 4 -45.21 19.36 1.38
CA MET A 4 -44.83 18.19 0.58
C MET A 4 -44.75 17.01 1.54
N ALA A 5 -45.80 16.19 1.57
CA ALA A 5 -45.76 14.91 2.24
C ALA A 5 -44.56 14.11 1.69
N SER A 6 -43.57 13.83 2.54
CA SER A 6 -42.48 12.91 2.22
C SER A 6 -43.08 11.58 1.78
N SER A 7 -43.10 11.32 0.48
CA SER A 7 -43.68 10.12 -0.08
C SER A 7 -42.83 8.93 0.34
N GLN A 8 -43.31 8.18 1.33
CA GLN A 8 -42.73 6.90 1.68
C GLN A 8 -43.06 5.91 0.58
N GLN A 9 -42.07 5.20 0.08
CA GLN A 9 -42.25 4.16 -0.93
C GLN A 9 -41.86 2.81 -0.35
N LEU A 10 -42.75 1.83 -0.44
CA LEU A 10 -42.46 0.45 -0.09
C LEU A 10 -42.05 -0.29 -1.36
N VAL A 11 -40.80 -0.75 -1.41
CA VAL A 11 -40.23 -1.46 -2.56
C VAL A 11 -39.84 -2.88 -2.17
N THR A 12 -39.79 -3.78 -3.15
CA THR A 12 -39.25 -5.13 -2.98
C THR A 12 -37.94 -5.23 -3.74
N VAL A 13 -36.84 -5.49 -3.02
CA VAL A 13 -35.49 -5.64 -3.59
C VAL A 13 -34.95 -7.00 -3.20
N ALA A 14 -34.57 -7.82 -4.18
CA ALA A 14 -34.10 -9.20 -3.95
C ALA A 14 -35.00 -10.00 -2.98
N GLY A 15 -36.34 -9.90 -3.17
CA GLY A 15 -37.34 -10.57 -2.34
C GLY A 15 -37.58 -9.95 -0.96
N ARG A 16 -36.92 -8.83 -0.63
CA ARG A 16 -37.06 -8.17 0.68
C ARG A 16 -37.81 -6.85 0.58
N ARG A 17 -38.76 -6.62 1.49
CA ARG A 17 -39.52 -5.36 1.56
C ARG A 17 -38.72 -4.29 2.29
N LEU A 18 -38.52 -3.16 1.64
CA LEU A 18 -37.76 -2.00 2.12
C LEU A 18 -38.63 -0.75 2.05
N ARG A 19 -38.55 0.09 3.08
CA ARG A 19 -39.20 1.40 3.10
C ARG A 19 -38.17 2.47 2.73
N LEU A 20 -38.34 3.08 1.58
CA LEU A 20 -37.57 4.23 1.12
C LEU A 20 -38.28 5.53 1.48
N THR A 21 -37.51 6.53 1.90
CA THR A 21 -38.06 7.82 2.37
C THR A 21 -37.16 8.96 1.96
N HIS A 22 -37.75 10.16 1.78
CA HIS A 22 -37.05 11.39 1.41
C HIS A 22 -36.19 11.23 0.15
N LEU A 23 -36.77 10.67 -0.92
CA LEU A 23 -36.06 10.38 -2.17
C LEU A 23 -35.53 11.65 -2.85
N ASP A 24 -36.31 12.73 -2.80
CA ASP A 24 -35.94 14.03 -3.39
C ASP A 24 -34.96 14.83 -2.52
N LYS A 25 -34.54 14.29 -1.37
CA LYS A 25 -33.59 14.97 -0.48
C LYS A 25 -32.25 15.12 -1.20
N LEU A 26 -31.78 16.36 -1.29
CA LEU A 26 -30.44 16.68 -1.77
C LEU A 26 -29.39 16.08 -0.82
N VAL A 27 -28.60 15.16 -1.35
CA VAL A 27 -27.45 14.56 -0.67
C VAL A 27 -26.19 15.32 -1.02
N TYR A 28 -26.03 15.74 -2.29
CA TYR A 28 -24.99 16.64 -2.77
C TYR A 28 -25.66 17.91 -3.33
N PRO A 29 -25.89 18.95 -2.50
CA PRO A 29 -26.62 20.14 -2.91
C PRO A 29 -26.01 20.85 -4.12
N GLU A 30 -24.69 20.98 -4.19
CA GLU A 30 -23.99 21.67 -5.29
C GLU A 30 -24.18 20.98 -6.66
N ALA A 31 -24.39 19.67 -6.65
CA ALA A 31 -24.62 18.88 -7.86
C ALA A 31 -26.12 18.59 -8.12
N GLY A 32 -27.02 19.04 -7.25
CA GLY A 32 -28.43 18.64 -7.30
C GLY A 32 -28.67 17.14 -7.08
N TYR A 33 -27.67 16.40 -6.57
CA TYR A 33 -27.71 14.94 -6.48
C TYR A 33 -28.55 14.50 -5.28
N THR A 34 -29.62 13.76 -5.54
CA THR A 34 -30.62 13.38 -4.55
C THR A 34 -30.33 12.02 -3.91
N LYS A 35 -31.11 11.67 -2.89
CA LYS A 35 -31.09 10.34 -2.30
C LYS A 35 -31.55 9.27 -3.29
N ALA A 36 -32.50 9.58 -4.17
CA ALA A 36 -32.89 8.70 -5.27
C ALA A 36 -31.70 8.40 -6.18
N ASP A 37 -30.87 9.40 -6.49
CA ASP A 37 -29.68 9.22 -7.33
C ASP A 37 -28.60 8.37 -6.62
N VAL A 38 -28.44 8.50 -5.30
CA VAL A 38 -27.57 7.62 -4.52
C VAL A 38 -28.04 6.16 -4.58
N LEU A 39 -29.35 5.94 -4.42
CA LEU A 39 -29.95 4.61 -4.53
C LEU A 39 -29.81 4.04 -5.95
N GLY A 40 -30.06 4.86 -6.98
CA GLY A 40 -29.91 4.49 -8.39
C GLY A 40 -28.47 4.14 -8.75
N TYR A 41 -27.49 4.90 -8.26
CA TYR A 41 -26.07 4.59 -8.45
C TYR A 41 -25.71 3.24 -7.82
N TYR A 42 -26.03 3.05 -6.54
CA TYR A 42 -25.69 1.79 -5.86
C TYR A 42 -26.38 0.58 -6.47
N ALA A 43 -27.62 0.73 -6.97
CA ALA A 43 -28.29 -0.32 -7.73
C ALA A 43 -27.56 -0.64 -9.05
N SER A 44 -27.06 0.38 -9.75
CA SER A 44 -26.38 0.24 -11.03
C SER A 44 -25.01 -0.43 -10.92
N VAL A 45 -24.27 -0.17 -9.84
CA VAL A 45 -22.94 -0.77 -9.59
C VAL A 45 -22.99 -2.04 -8.73
N ALA A 46 -24.18 -2.46 -8.26
CA ALA A 46 -24.30 -3.52 -7.26
C ALA A 46 -23.65 -4.85 -7.70
N SER A 47 -23.82 -5.24 -8.97
CA SER A 47 -23.26 -6.50 -9.50
C SER A 47 -21.73 -6.54 -9.42
N ALA A 48 -21.06 -5.41 -9.68
CA ALA A 48 -19.62 -5.29 -9.57
C ALA A 48 -19.17 -5.05 -8.13
N MET A 49 -19.87 -4.21 -7.37
CA MET A 49 -19.49 -3.82 -6.00
C MET A 49 -19.60 -4.98 -5.00
N LEU A 50 -20.71 -5.74 -5.04
CA LEU A 50 -21.03 -6.73 -4.01
C LEU A 50 -19.94 -7.78 -3.81
N PRO A 51 -19.35 -8.40 -4.85
CA PRO A 51 -18.24 -9.34 -4.67
C PRO A 51 -17.02 -8.80 -3.91
N HIS A 52 -16.78 -7.48 -3.97
CA HIS A 52 -15.65 -6.80 -3.31
C HIS A 52 -15.92 -6.46 -1.84
N VAL A 53 -17.19 -6.35 -1.44
CA VAL A 53 -17.62 -6.06 -0.05
C VAL A 53 -18.20 -7.28 0.68
N ALA A 54 -18.60 -8.31 -0.05
CA ALA A 54 -19.24 -9.50 0.49
C ALA A 54 -18.37 -10.17 1.57
N ARG A 55 -19.03 -10.54 2.67
CA ARG A 55 -18.42 -11.13 3.87
C ARG A 55 -17.36 -10.25 4.52
N ARG A 56 -17.32 -8.96 4.26
CA ARG A 56 -16.46 -8.01 4.99
C ARG A 56 -17.33 -7.21 5.97
N PRO A 57 -16.92 -7.04 7.23
CA PRO A 57 -17.65 -6.19 8.18
C PRO A 57 -17.60 -4.73 7.72
N VAL A 58 -18.76 -4.16 7.37
CA VAL A 58 -18.84 -2.82 6.79
C VAL A 58 -18.93 -1.76 7.87
N THR A 59 -17.95 -0.85 7.88
CA THR A 59 -18.02 0.42 8.60
C THR A 59 -18.70 1.45 7.68
N ARG A 60 -19.72 2.14 8.18
CA ARG A 60 -20.46 3.14 7.41
C ARG A 60 -20.01 4.53 7.82
N LYS A 61 -19.88 5.43 6.86
CA LYS A 61 -19.82 6.87 7.11
C LYS A 61 -21.08 7.51 6.57
N ARG A 62 -21.79 8.22 7.43
CA ARG A 62 -23.18 8.63 7.19
C ARG A 62 -23.33 10.13 7.21
N TRP A 63 -24.05 10.65 6.22
CA TRP A 63 -24.46 12.05 6.10
C TRP A 63 -25.97 12.09 6.05
N VAL A 64 -26.61 12.05 7.21
CA VAL A 64 -28.07 11.94 7.32
C VAL A 64 -28.76 13.09 6.59
N ASP A 65 -28.16 14.28 6.65
CA ASP A 65 -28.66 15.52 6.03
C ASP A 65 -27.97 15.91 4.72
N GLY A 66 -27.18 14.99 4.14
CA GLY A 66 -26.36 15.28 2.97
C GLY A 66 -25.01 15.91 3.36
N VAL A 67 -24.15 16.10 2.36
CA VAL A 67 -22.77 16.58 2.53
C VAL A 67 -22.67 18.08 2.83
N GLY A 68 -23.77 18.82 2.64
CA GLY A 68 -23.82 20.28 2.78
C GLY A 68 -23.15 21.01 1.61
N THR A 69 -22.76 22.26 1.84
CA THR A 69 -21.99 23.10 0.89
C THR A 69 -20.62 23.44 1.48
N ALA A 70 -19.77 24.11 0.69
CA ALA A 70 -18.50 24.63 1.19
C ALA A 70 -18.65 25.52 2.43
N GLU A 71 -19.70 26.33 2.50
CA GLU A 71 -19.98 27.27 3.59
C GLU A 71 -20.65 26.59 4.79
N GLN A 72 -21.48 25.58 4.53
CA GLN A 72 -22.25 24.86 5.53
C GLN A 72 -22.08 23.36 5.35
N PRO A 73 -20.93 22.79 5.80
CA PRO A 73 -20.68 21.35 5.66
C PRO A 73 -21.67 20.55 6.51
N GLY A 74 -22.19 19.47 5.92
CA GLY A 74 -23.16 18.60 6.58
C GLY A 74 -22.52 17.75 7.69
N GLU A 75 -23.33 17.41 8.70
CA GLU A 75 -22.88 16.55 9.80
C GLU A 75 -22.57 15.14 9.31
N VAL A 76 -21.48 14.58 9.84
CA VAL A 76 -21.01 13.25 9.48
C VAL A 76 -20.57 12.46 10.69
N PHE A 77 -20.86 11.17 10.68
CA PHE A 77 -20.36 10.25 11.69
C PHE A 77 -20.03 8.89 11.11
N PHE A 78 -19.10 8.20 11.78
CA PHE A 78 -18.80 6.79 11.52
C PHE A 78 -19.68 5.91 12.39
N GLU A 79 -20.22 4.86 11.78
CA GLU A 79 -21.05 3.89 12.46
C GLU A 79 -20.56 2.48 12.15
N LYS A 80 -20.10 1.80 13.20
CA LYS A 80 -19.62 0.41 13.16
C LYS A 80 -20.69 -0.56 13.65
N ASN A 81 -21.27 -0.27 14.80
CA ASN A 81 -22.32 -1.10 15.38
C ASN A 81 -23.62 -0.96 14.59
N LEU A 82 -24.34 -2.06 14.35
CA LEU A 82 -25.69 -2.01 13.83
C LEU A 82 -26.64 -1.44 14.89
N PRO A 83 -27.57 -0.56 14.52
CA PRO A 83 -28.65 -0.16 15.42
C PRO A 83 -29.60 -1.33 15.67
N SER A 84 -30.30 -1.33 16.81
CA SER A 84 -31.32 -2.33 17.13
C SER A 84 -32.49 -2.34 16.13
N SER A 85 -32.70 -1.23 15.42
CA SER A 85 -33.69 -1.09 14.35
C SER A 85 -33.27 -1.69 13.02
N ALA A 86 -32.04 -2.22 12.89
CA ALA A 86 -31.58 -2.86 11.67
C ALA A 86 -32.44 -4.09 11.33
N PRO A 87 -32.82 -4.29 10.04
CA PRO A 87 -33.67 -5.41 9.65
C PRO A 87 -33.07 -6.76 10.07
N HIS A 88 -33.92 -7.67 10.58
CA HIS A 88 -33.48 -8.99 11.05
C HIS A 88 -32.84 -9.84 9.94
N TRP A 89 -33.27 -9.65 8.69
CA TRP A 89 -32.73 -10.35 7.52
C TRP A 89 -31.37 -9.83 7.08
N LEU A 90 -30.89 -8.70 7.59
CA LEU A 90 -29.58 -8.16 7.25
C LEU A 90 -28.51 -9.04 7.92
N SER A 91 -27.69 -9.67 7.09
CA SER A 91 -26.53 -10.46 7.53
C SER A 91 -25.61 -9.62 8.39
N ARG A 92 -25.07 -10.25 9.44
CA ARG A 92 -24.25 -9.56 10.45
C ARG A 92 -23.19 -10.47 11.01
N THR A 93 -22.15 -9.88 11.58
CA THR A 93 -21.10 -10.58 12.33
C THR A 93 -20.77 -9.81 13.60
N ARG A 94 -20.52 -10.53 14.68
CA ARG A 94 -20.06 -9.94 15.95
C ARG A 94 -18.56 -10.08 16.04
N LEU A 95 -17.88 -8.95 16.27
CA LEU A 95 -16.44 -8.91 16.47
C LEU A 95 -16.13 -8.35 17.85
N THR A 96 -15.31 -9.06 18.60
CA THR A 96 -14.80 -8.60 19.89
C THR A 96 -13.63 -7.66 19.67
N HIS A 97 -13.78 -6.43 20.17
CA HIS A 97 -12.71 -5.44 20.24
C HIS A 97 -12.27 -5.29 21.70
N ALA A 98 -11.13 -4.63 21.93
CA ALA A 98 -10.55 -4.45 23.27
C ALA A 98 -11.52 -3.85 24.30
N SER A 99 -12.45 -2.98 23.87
CA SER A 99 -13.39 -2.29 24.77
C SER A 99 -14.81 -2.82 24.76
N ARG A 100 -15.25 -3.48 23.67
CA ARG A 100 -16.62 -4.01 23.52
C ARG A 100 -16.75 -4.92 22.32
N ASP A 101 -17.80 -5.72 22.33
CA ASP A 101 -18.30 -6.37 21.14
C ASP A 101 -19.02 -5.37 20.23
N ILE A 102 -18.80 -5.49 18.92
CA ILE A 102 -19.48 -4.69 17.90
C ILE A 102 -20.11 -5.62 16.89
N GLU A 103 -21.37 -5.37 16.58
CA GLU A 103 -22.12 -6.09 15.55
C GLU A 103 -22.06 -5.30 14.23
N TYR A 104 -21.38 -5.84 13.23
CA TYR A 104 -21.23 -5.20 11.92
C TYR A 104 -22.22 -5.79 10.91
N PRO A 105 -22.72 -4.98 9.96
CA PRO A 105 -23.40 -5.50 8.80
C PRO A 105 -22.42 -6.22 7.86
N LEU A 106 -22.92 -7.29 7.25
CA LEU A 106 -22.33 -7.93 6.08
C LEU A 106 -23.24 -7.62 4.89
N VAL A 107 -22.68 -7.00 3.87
CA VAL A 107 -23.43 -6.55 2.68
C VAL A 107 -23.19 -7.56 1.58
N ASP A 108 -24.02 -8.60 1.56
CA ASP A 108 -23.86 -9.75 0.67
C ASP A 108 -24.82 -9.69 -0.53
N ASP A 109 -25.75 -8.73 -0.57
CA ASP A 109 -26.74 -8.59 -1.63
C ASP A 109 -27.26 -7.16 -1.83
N VAL A 110 -28.02 -6.97 -2.92
CA VAL A 110 -28.57 -5.67 -3.35
C VAL A 110 -29.53 -5.08 -2.32
N ALA A 111 -30.26 -5.89 -1.56
CA ALA A 111 -31.19 -5.37 -0.56
C ALA A 111 -30.45 -4.78 0.65
N GLY A 112 -29.37 -5.44 1.09
CA GLY A 112 -28.48 -4.92 2.12
C GLY A 112 -27.82 -3.60 1.69
N LEU A 113 -27.34 -3.54 0.44
CA LEU A 113 -26.76 -2.32 -0.12
C LEU A 113 -27.78 -1.17 -0.21
N THR A 114 -28.99 -1.48 -0.70
CA THR A 114 -30.11 -0.53 -0.77
C THR A 114 -30.48 -0.01 0.62
N TRP A 115 -30.52 -0.88 1.63
CA TRP A 115 -30.79 -0.47 3.01
C TRP A 115 -29.73 0.51 3.53
N LEU A 116 -28.44 0.24 3.29
CA LEU A 116 -27.36 1.15 3.70
C LEU A 116 -27.45 2.52 3.03
N ALA A 117 -27.75 2.56 1.72
CA ALA A 117 -27.99 3.79 0.98
C ALA A 117 -29.21 4.55 1.56
N GLN A 118 -30.30 3.86 1.87
CA GLN A 118 -31.47 4.43 2.54
C GLN A 118 -31.13 5.02 3.93
N GLN A 119 -30.17 4.44 4.66
CA GLN A 119 -29.63 4.97 5.93
C GLN A 119 -28.63 6.12 5.76
N ALA A 120 -28.48 6.64 4.54
CA ALA A 120 -27.54 7.71 4.17
C ALA A 120 -26.07 7.33 4.40
N SER A 121 -25.73 6.04 4.24
CA SER A 121 -24.35 5.56 4.26
C SER A 121 -23.70 5.83 2.90
N LEU A 122 -23.13 7.02 2.74
CA LEU A 122 -22.48 7.41 1.48
C LEU A 122 -21.17 6.65 1.28
N GLU A 123 -20.39 6.48 2.34
CA GLU A 123 -19.13 5.74 2.26
C GLU A 123 -19.22 4.39 2.98
N LEU A 124 -18.86 3.32 2.27
CA LEU A 124 -18.73 1.98 2.81
C LEU A 124 -17.25 1.62 2.91
N HIS A 125 -16.79 1.36 4.13
CA HIS A 125 -15.39 1.04 4.42
C HIS A 125 -15.29 -0.42 4.88
N VAL A 126 -14.34 -1.15 4.30
CA VAL A 126 -14.16 -2.59 4.54
C VAL A 126 -12.70 -2.93 4.83
N PRO A 127 -12.42 -3.94 5.66
CA PRO A 127 -11.06 -4.45 5.83
C PRO A 127 -10.60 -5.29 4.64
N GLN A 128 -9.32 -5.67 4.62
CA GLN A 128 -8.75 -6.54 3.57
C GLN A 128 -9.00 -8.03 3.82
N TRP A 129 -9.63 -8.38 4.93
CA TRP A 129 -10.02 -9.74 5.30
C TRP A 129 -11.54 -9.94 5.26
N ARG A 130 -11.98 -11.19 5.35
CA ARG A 130 -13.40 -11.60 5.34
C ARG A 130 -13.76 -12.41 6.58
N VAL A 131 -15.06 -12.53 6.87
CA VAL A 131 -15.57 -13.48 7.86
C VAL A 131 -16.03 -14.78 7.20
N GLY A 132 -15.64 -15.90 7.79
CA GLY A 132 -16.15 -17.21 7.39
C GLY A 132 -17.59 -17.43 7.84
N SER A 133 -18.15 -18.59 7.52
CA SER A 133 -19.56 -18.91 7.80
C SER A 133 -19.89 -18.94 9.30
N ALA A 134 -18.92 -19.31 10.14
CA ALA A 134 -19.08 -19.31 11.60
C ALA A 134 -18.74 -17.95 12.25
N GLY A 135 -18.48 -16.91 11.45
CA GLY A 135 -18.18 -15.56 11.92
C GLY A 135 -16.72 -15.32 12.29
N GLU A 136 -15.86 -16.32 12.12
CA GLU A 136 -14.42 -16.23 12.35
C GLU A 136 -13.73 -15.34 11.31
N ARG A 137 -12.75 -14.55 11.76
CA ARG A 137 -11.88 -13.77 10.88
C ARG A 137 -11.00 -14.71 10.06
N ARG A 138 -11.08 -14.60 8.73
CA ARG A 138 -10.17 -15.28 7.80
C ARG A 138 -8.93 -14.42 7.53
N PRO A 139 -7.82 -15.01 7.06
CA PRO A 139 -6.71 -14.22 6.55
C PRO A 139 -7.14 -13.25 5.43
N PRO A 140 -6.44 -12.11 5.26
CA PRO A 140 -6.67 -11.20 4.15
C PRO A 140 -6.54 -11.89 2.78
N ASP A 141 -7.53 -11.64 1.93
CA ASP A 141 -7.58 -12.14 0.55
C ASP A 141 -7.11 -11.08 -0.47
N ARG A 142 -6.70 -9.91 0.03
CA ARG A 142 -6.08 -8.85 -0.77
C ARG A 142 -5.12 -8.01 0.06
N LEU A 143 -4.15 -7.41 -0.60
CA LEU A 143 -3.32 -6.32 -0.10
C LEU A 143 -3.83 -5.00 -0.67
N VAL A 144 -3.66 -3.90 0.07
CA VAL A 144 -3.89 -2.55 -0.43
C VAL A 144 -2.70 -1.64 -0.14
N LEU A 145 -2.33 -0.78 -1.09
CA LEU A 145 -1.51 0.41 -0.85
C LEU A 145 -2.37 1.63 -1.11
N ASP A 146 -2.45 2.52 -0.13
CA ASP A 146 -3.20 3.77 -0.23
C ASP A 146 -2.21 4.92 -0.51
N LEU A 147 -2.26 5.46 -1.73
CA LEU A 147 -1.37 6.48 -2.23
C LEU A 147 -2.03 7.84 -2.04
N ASP A 148 -1.63 8.54 -0.98
CA ASP A 148 -2.25 9.78 -0.53
C ASP A 148 -1.34 10.98 -0.80
N PRO A 149 -1.75 11.96 -1.62
CA PRO A 149 -0.90 13.11 -1.90
C PRO A 149 -0.87 14.06 -0.70
N GLY A 150 0.34 14.46 -0.31
CA GLY A 150 0.58 15.54 0.63
C GLY A 150 0.29 16.92 0.02
N GLU A 151 0.50 17.97 0.82
CA GLU A 151 0.34 19.33 0.33
C GLU A 151 1.35 19.62 -0.79
N GLY A 152 0.90 20.18 -1.91
CA GLY A 152 1.73 20.42 -3.09
C GLY A 152 1.85 19.23 -4.06
N ALA A 153 1.48 18.02 -3.64
CA ALA A 153 1.30 16.87 -4.54
C ALA A 153 -0.19 16.68 -4.88
N GLY A 154 -0.45 16.00 -5.99
CA GLY A 154 -1.78 15.72 -6.49
C GLY A 154 -1.91 14.31 -7.05
N LEU A 155 -2.97 14.12 -7.85
CA LEU A 155 -3.32 12.82 -8.39
C LEU A 155 -2.30 12.32 -9.43
N ALA A 156 -1.61 13.24 -10.11
CA ALA A 156 -0.56 12.92 -11.08
C ALA A 156 0.66 12.28 -10.40
N GLU A 157 1.12 12.85 -9.29
CA GLU A 157 2.21 12.29 -8.48
C GLU A 157 1.78 10.95 -7.88
N CYS A 158 0.52 10.79 -7.46
CA CYS A 158 0.00 9.49 -7.03
C CYS A 158 0.05 8.45 -8.16
N ALA A 159 -0.21 8.84 -9.41
CA ALA A 159 -0.14 7.93 -10.55
C ALA A 159 1.31 7.55 -10.87
N GLU A 160 2.26 8.49 -10.79
CA GLU A 160 3.69 8.19 -10.93
C GLU A 160 4.14 7.16 -9.88
N VAL A 161 3.81 7.40 -8.61
CA VAL A 161 4.09 6.45 -7.52
C VAL A 161 3.37 5.12 -7.72
N ALA A 162 2.17 5.13 -8.31
CA ALA A 162 1.44 3.90 -8.61
C ALA A 162 2.18 3.03 -9.64
N PHE A 163 2.80 3.63 -10.67
CA PHE A 163 3.63 2.89 -11.63
C PHE A 163 4.91 2.34 -10.98
N LEU A 164 5.58 3.11 -10.11
CA LEU A 164 6.74 2.62 -9.37
C LEU A 164 6.38 1.45 -8.44
N ALA A 165 5.25 1.56 -7.74
CA ALA A 165 4.74 0.48 -6.89
C ALA A 165 4.32 -0.74 -7.72
N ARG A 166 3.80 -0.53 -8.94
CA ARG A 166 3.44 -1.61 -9.85
C ARG A 166 4.64 -2.47 -10.20
N ASP A 167 5.75 -1.87 -10.61
CA ASP A 167 6.94 -2.60 -11.02
C ASP A 167 7.47 -3.50 -9.90
N LEU A 168 7.49 -2.98 -8.66
CA LEU A 168 7.88 -3.76 -7.48
C LEU A 168 6.91 -4.90 -7.18
N LEU A 169 5.60 -4.64 -7.23
CA LEU A 169 4.56 -5.64 -6.96
C LEU A 169 4.57 -6.76 -8.02
N GLU A 170 4.70 -6.40 -9.30
CA GLU A 170 4.80 -7.38 -10.40
C GLU A 170 6.07 -8.23 -10.27
N GLY A 171 7.19 -7.62 -9.86
CA GLY A 171 8.43 -8.35 -9.52
C GLY A 171 8.26 -9.36 -8.37
N MET A 172 7.28 -9.15 -7.49
CA MET A 172 6.89 -10.08 -6.42
C MET A 172 5.83 -11.10 -6.87
N GLY A 173 5.42 -11.10 -8.14
CA GLY A 173 4.35 -11.95 -8.66
C GLY A 173 2.94 -11.49 -8.27
N LEU A 174 2.79 -10.24 -7.80
CA LEU A 174 1.49 -9.63 -7.49
C LEU A 174 1.06 -8.75 -8.66
N ALA A 175 -0.19 -8.88 -9.10
CA ALA A 175 -0.76 -8.05 -10.16
C ALA A 175 -1.62 -6.93 -9.53
N PRO A 176 -1.11 -5.69 -9.40
CA PRO A 176 -1.86 -4.59 -8.83
C PRO A 176 -2.92 -4.05 -9.78
N LEU A 177 -4.06 -3.70 -9.20
CA LEU A 177 -5.21 -3.11 -9.88
C LEU A 177 -5.50 -1.72 -9.27
N PRO A 178 -5.44 -0.63 -10.06
CA PRO A 178 -5.59 0.71 -9.55
C PRO A 178 -7.07 1.12 -9.39
N VAL A 179 -7.35 1.86 -8.33
CA VAL A 179 -8.65 2.45 -8.03
C VAL A 179 -8.41 3.90 -7.62
N THR A 180 -8.89 4.86 -8.41
CA THR A 180 -8.92 6.26 -7.96
C THR A 180 -9.85 6.37 -6.76
N SER A 181 -9.39 6.94 -5.64
CA SER A 181 -10.11 6.86 -4.35
C SER A 181 -11.47 7.57 -4.32
N GLY A 182 -11.75 8.44 -5.29
CA GLY A 182 -12.86 9.40 -5.29
C GLY A 182 -12.60 10.62 -4.40
N SER A 183 -11.40 10.74 -3.83
CA SER A 183 -11.00 11.85 -2.98
C SER A 183 -9.78 12.56 -3.54
N LYS A 184 -8.57 12.23 -3.07
CA LYS A 184 -7.34 12.87 -3.53
C LYS A 184 -6.37 11.87 -4.13
N GLY A 185 -6.30 10.66 -3.55
CA GLY A 185 -5.32 9.64 -3.90
C GLY A 185 -5.84 8.50 -4.78
N ILE A 186 -5.01 7.46 -4.84
CA ILE A 186 -5.20 6.21 -5.59
C ILE A 186 -4.96 5.03 -4.64
N HIS A 187 -5.76 3.98 -4.74
CA HIS A 187 -5.48 2.71 -4.10
C HIS A 187 -4.96 1.70 -5.12
N LEU A 188 -3.98 0.89 -4.73
CA LEU A 188 -3.56 -0.30 -5.46
C LEU A 188 -3.99 -1.54 -4.71
N TYR A 189 -4.79 -2.39 -5.34
CA TYR A 189 -5.20 -3.68 -4.77
C TYR A 189 -4.46 -4.83 -5.45
N CYS A 190 -3.93 -5.76 -4.66
CA CYS A 190 -3.39 -7.02 -5.15
C CYS A 190 -4.16 -8.19 -4.55
N ALA A 191 -4.46 -9.22 -5.34
CA ALA A 191 -5.05 -10.44 -4.81
C ALA A 191 -4.03 -11.21 -3.96
N LEU A 192 -4.52 -11.86 -2.90
CA LEU A 192 -3.72 -12.76 -2.07
C LEU A 192 -4.39 -14.12 -1.98
N GLY A 193 -3.59 -15.18 -1.82
CA GLY A 193 -4.09 -16.55 -1.61
C GLY A 193 -4.74 -16.81 -0.24
N ALA A 194 -4.94 -15.78 0.59
CA ALA A 194 -5.53 -15.89 1.93
C ALA A 194 -4.83 -16.87 2.88
N SER A 195 -3.49 -16.93 2.82
CA SER A 195 -2.66 -17.81 3.66
C SER A 195 -1.92 -17.08 4.79
N ALA A 196 -1.61 -15.79 4.62
CA ALA A 196 -0.83 -15.00 5.57
C ALA A 196 -1.71 -14.07 6.42
N THR A 197 -1.32 -13.81 7.67
CA THR A 197 -2.09 -12.95 8.58
C THR A 197 -2.02 -11.46 8.18
N SER A 198 -2.94 -10.64 8.70
CA SER A 198 -2.93 -9.20 8.45
C SER A 198 -1.64 -8.52 8.93
N GLU A 199 -1.03 -9.02 10.00
CA GLU A 199 0.24 -8.51 10.52
C GLU A 199 1.40 -8.81 9.55
N GLN A 200 1.43 -10.02 8.99
CA GLN A 200 2.42 -10.40 7.97
C GLN A 200 2.25 -9.57 6.71
N ILE A 201 1.03 -9.43 6.19
CA ILE A 201 0.74 -8.60 5.02
C ILE A 201 1.07 -7.13 5.27
N SER A 202 0.75 -6.60 6.46
CA SER A 202 1.11 -5.22 6.83
C SER A 202 2.61 -5.02 6.93
N THR A 203 3.38 -6.03 7.32
CA THR A 203 4.85 -5.97 7.34
C THR A 203 5.41 -5.92 5.92
N VAL A 204 4.92 -6.77 5.02
CA VAL A 204 5.30 -6.75 3.60
C VAL A 204 4.99 -5.39 2.96
N ALA A 205 3.77 -4.86 3.17
CA ALA A 205 3.39 -3.56 2.65
C ALA A 205 4.25 -2.41 3.21
N HIS A 206 4.67 -2.50 4.47
CA HIS A 206 5.56 -1.51 5.08
C HIS A 206 6.96 -1.53 4.46
N GLU A 207 7.56 -2.71 4.27
CA GLU A 207 8.87 -2.82 3.62
C GLU A 207 8.84 -2.35 2.16
N LEU A 208 7.74 -2.64 1.43
CA LEU A 208 7.52 -2.10 0.08
C LEU A 208 7.47 -0.56 0.08
N ALA A 209 6.71 0.03 1.01
CA ALA A 209 6.63 1.50 1.14
C ALA A 209 8.00 2.12 1.46
N ARG A 210 8.80 1.45 2.28
CA ARG A 210 10.17 1.89 2.62
C ARG A 210 11.14 1.75 1.45
N ALA A 211 11.01 0.70 0.64
CA ALA A 211 11.80 0.55 -0.58
C ALA A 211 11.49 1.68 -1.57
N LEU A 212 10.21 1.95 -1.84
CA LEU A 212 9.77 3.08 -2.67
C LEU A 212 10.29 4.42 -2.16
N GLU A 213 10.20 4.67 -0.85
CA GLU A 213 10.74 5.90 -0.25
C GLU A 213 12.26 5.97 -0.39
N SER A 214 12.99 4.85 -0.25
CA SER A 214 14.45 4.82 -0.36
C SER A 214 14.92 5.21 -1.76
N ASP A 215 14.24 4.70 -2.79
CA ASP A 215 14.63 4.90 -4.18
C ASP A 215 14.11 6.24 -4.74
N HIS A 216 12.99 6.74 -4.21
CA HIS A 216 12.30 7.95 -4.69
C HIS A 216 12.03 8.95 -3.56
N ARG A 217 13.07 9.30 -2.79
CA ARG A 217 13.00 10.15 -1.58
C ARG A 217 12.34 11.52 -1.78
N ASP A 218 12.39 12.06 -3.00
CA ASP A 218 11.83 13.38 -3.31
C ASP A 218 10.34 13.32 -3.65
N LEU A 219 9.81 12.13 -3.96
CA LEU A 219 8.42 11.91 -4.39
C LEU A 219 7.61 11.11 -3.36
N VAL A 220 8.24 10.19 -2.64
CA VAL A 220 7.57 9.21 -1.76
C VAL A 220 7.92 9.44 -0.30
N VAL A 221 6.94 9.22 0.59
CA VAL A 221 7.14 9.09 2.03
C VAL A 221 6.37 7.90 2.58
N SER A 222 6.93 7.16 3.53
CA SER A 222 6.27 6.03 4.21
C SER A 222 5.99 6.29 5.70
N ASP A 223 6.59 7.33 6.29
CA ASP A 223 6.31 7.78 7.66
C ASP A 223 4.98 8.56 7.70
N MET A 224 4.14 8.23 8.69
CA MET A 224 2.81 8.82 8.88
C MET A 224 2.85 10.29 9.31
N LYS A 225 3.99 10.86 9.68
CA LYS A 225 4.10 12.28 10.08
C LYS A 225 3.72 13.19 8.92
N ARG A 226 2.67 14.01 9.13
CA ARG A 226 2.19 14.99 8.13
C ARG A 226 3.26 15.99 7.69
N THR A 227 4.19 16.34 8.58
CA THR A 227 5.29 17.29 8.31
C THR A 227 6.29 16.80 7.26
N LEU A 228 6.27 15.51 6.91
CA LEU A 228 7.17 14.91 5.93
C LEU A 228 6.55 14.78 4.54
N ARG A 229 5.30 15.21 4.35
CA ARG A 229 4.51 14.95 3.14
C ARG A 229 4.47 16.11 2.15
N GLU A 230 5.04 17.26 2.48
CA GLU A 230 5.05 18.41 1.57
C GLU A 230 5.75 18.04 0.26
N GLY A 231 5.06 18.22 -0.86
CA GLY A 231 5.48 17.86 -2.22
C GLY A 231 5.53 16.35 -2.51
N LYS A 232 5.05 15.49 -1.59
CA LYS A 232 5.23 14.03 -1.67
C LYS A 232 3.93 13.26 -1.57
N VAL A 233 3.96 12.02 -2.04
CA VAL A 233 2.90 11.03 -1.87
C VAL A 233 3.23 10.13 -0.69
N LEU A 234 2.31 10.05 0.27
CA LEU A 234 2.34 9.03 1.30
C LEU A 234 1.92 7.69 0.69
N VAL A 235 2.76 6.67 0.86
CA VAL A 235 2.38 5.28 0.65
C VAL A 235 1.87 4.71 1.99
N ASP A 236 0.56 4.79 2.24
CA ASP A 236 -0.07 4.29 3.45
C ASP A 236 -0.27 2.76 3.40
N TRP A 237 0.74 2.08 3.92
CA TRP A 237 0.76 0.63 4.12
C TRP A 237 -0.12 0.17 5.30
N SER A 238 -0.48 1.07 6.21
CA SER A 238 -1.13 0.72 7.49
C SER A 238 -2.56 0.23 7.30
N GLN A 239 -3.18 0.50 6.14
CA GLN A 239 -4.50 0.04 5.74
C GLN A 239 -4.64 -1.50 5.71
N ASN A 240 -3.52 -2.24 5.72
CA ASN A 240 -3.50 -3.70 5.79
C ASN A 240 -3.66 -4.27 7.20
N ALA A 241 -3.52 -3.44 8.24
CA ALA A 241 -3.73 -3.89 9.62
C ALA A 241 -5.17 -4.33 9.85
N ALA A 242 -5.38 -5.42 10.61
CA ALA A 242 -6.70 -6.04 10.76
C ALA A 242 -7.79 -5.12 11.36
N ALA A 243 -7.37 -4.09 12.10
CA ALA A 243 -8.27 -3.11 12.73
C ALA A 243 -8.64 -1.93 11.81
N LYS A 244 -8.02 -1.81 10.63
CA LYS A 244 -8.25 -0.72 9.68
C LYS A 244 -9.28 -1.12 8.63
N THR A 245 -9.86 -0.11 8.01
CA THR A 245 -10.83 -0.25 6.93
C THR A 245 -10.54 0.80 5.88
N THR A 246 -10.67 0.42 4.62
CA THR A 246 -10.43 1.27 3.46
C THR A 246 -11.74 1.47 2.70
N ILE A 247 -11.89 2.59 1.99
CA ILE A 247 -13.08 2.81 1.16
C ILE A 247 -13.22 1.64 0.18
N ALA A 248 -14.42 1.05 0.11
CA ALA A 248 -14.69 -0.05 -0.79
C ALA A 248 -14.67 0.43 -2.25
N PRO A 249 -14.14 -0.37 -3.19
CA PRO A 249 -14.36 -0.12 -4.62
C PRO A 249 -15.84 0.12 -4.92
N TYR A 250 -16.12 1.05 -5.82
CA TYR A 250 -17.45 1.56 -6.19
C TYR A 250 -18.21 2.35 -5.11
N SER A 251 -17.69 2.49 -3.89
CA SER A 251 -18.36 3.34 -2.89
C SER A 251 -18.31 4.81 -3.28
N LEU A 252 -19.41 5.53 -3.06
CA LEU A 252 -19.43 7.00 -3.15
C LEU A 252 -18.53 7.63 -2.06
N ARG A 253 -18.18 8.90 -2.26
CA ARG A 253 -17.41 9.73 -1.33
C ARG A 253 -18.23 10.92 -0.85
N GLY A 254 -18.20 11.20 0.45
CA GLY A 254 -18.90 12.35 1.03
C GLY A 254 -18.09 13.64 0.87
N ARG A 255 -18.01 14.13 -0.37
CA ARG A 255 -17.39 15.41 -0.76
C ARG A 255 -18.47 16.37 -1.27
N LEU A 256 -18.10 17.61 -1.59
CA LEU A 256 -19.03 18.62 -2.11
C LEU A 256 -19.72 18.16 -3.41
N LEU A 257 -18.92 17.59 -4.31
CA LEU A 257 -19.39 16.94 -5.53
C LEU A 257 -19.34 15.42 -5.39
N PRO A 258 -20.31 14.68 -5.97
CA PRO A 258 -20.32 13.24 -5.91
C PRO A 258 -19.17 12.67 -6.73
N ALA A 259 -18.42 11.76 -6.12
CA ALA A 259 -17.38 10.98 -6.76
C ALA A 259 -17.37 9.58 -6.13
N ALA A 260 -16.74 8.62 -6.80
CA ALA A 260 -16.65 7.24 -6.34
C ALA A 260 -15.22 6.72 -6.31
N ALA A 261 -14.99 5.71 -5.48
CA ALA A 261 -13.78 4.89 -5.50
C ALA A 261 -13.78 4.01 -6.76
N ALA A 262 -13.35 4.55 -7.88
CA ALA A 262 -13.56 3.97 -9.21
C ALA A 262 -12.33 3.15 -9.67
N PRO A 263 -12.52 1.87 -10.03
CA PRO A 263 -11.49 1.07 -10.70
C PRO A 263 -11.06 1.67 -12.04
N ARG A 264 -9.76 1.61 -12.34
CA ARG A 264 -9.14 2.19 -13.53
C ARG A 264 -8.27 1.18 -14.25
N SER A 265 -8.04 1.41 -15.54
CA SER A 265 -6.95 0.73 -16.25
C SER A 265 -5.61 1.44 -15.98
N TRP A 266 -4.50 0.75 -16.25
CA TRP A 266 -3.17 1.38 -16.19
C TRP A 266 -2.98 2.43 -17.28
N GLU A 267 -3.59 2.26 -18.46
CA GLU A 267 -3.57 3.24 -19.54
C GLU A 267 -4.21 4.57 -19.11
N GLU A 268 -5.36 4.49 -18.43
CA GLU A 268 -6.03 5.68 -17.90
C GLU A 268 -5.26 6.38 -16.81
N LEU A 269 -4.54 5.62 -15.97
CA LEU A 269 -3.68 6.18 -14.93
C LEU A 269 -2.54 7.02 -15.53
N GLY A 270 -2.05 6.65 -16.71
CA GLY A 270 -1.02 7.38 -17.45
C GLY A 270 -1.53 8.57 -18.27
N ALA A 271 -2.84 8.80 -18.34
CA ALA A 271 -3.42 9.85 -19.18
C ALA A 271 -3.25 11.24 -18.55
N ALA A 272 -2.90 12.24 -19.37
CA ALA A 272 -2.68 13.63 -18.94
C ALA A 272 -3.90 14.33 -18.29
N GLY A 273 -5.10 13.75 -18.42
CA GLY A 273 -6.35 14.25 -17.85
C GLY A 273 -6.87 13.44 -16.65
N LEU A 274 -6.02 12.65 -15.99
CA LEU A 274 -6.44 11.80 -14.87
C LEU A 274 -7.15 12.63 -13.79
N ARG A 275 -8.37 12.23 -13.48
CA ARG A 275 -9.20 12.79 -12.41
C ARG A 275 -10.03 11.72 -11.72
N GLN A 276 -10.57 12.08 -10.56
CA GLN A 276 -11.61 11.31 -9.90
C GLN A 276 -12.87 11.27 -10.79
N LEU A 277 -13.63 10.17 -10.70
CA LEU A 277 -14.81 9.96 -11.54
C LEU A 277 -16.11 10.23 -10.79
N ALA A 278 -17.03 10.89 -11.47
CA ALA A 278 -18.40 11.09 -11.03
C ALA A 278 -19.22 9.79 -11.17
N PRO A 279 -20.34 9.64 -10.45
CA PRO A 279 -21.11 8.39 -10.40
C PRO A 279 -21.61 7.91 -11.77
N ASP A 280 -22.08 8.82 -12.61
CA ASP A 280 -22.57 8.57 -13.96
C ASP A 280 -21.48 8.03 -14.88
N GLU A 281 -20.27 8.58 -14.78
CA GLU A 281 -19.10 8.09 -15.53
C GLU A 281 -18.70 6.69 -15.10
N VAL A 282 -18.77 6.38 -13.80
CA VAL A 282 -18.50 5.03 -13.30
C VAL A 282 -19.53 4.04 -13.83
N ILE A 283 -20.81 4.41 -13.89
CA ILE A 283 -21.86 3.56 -14.48
C ILE A 283 -21.61 3.33 -15.96
N GLU A 284 -21.28 4.38 -16.72
CA GLU A 284 -21.01 4.28 -18.15
C GLU A 284 -19.85 3.32 -18.42
N ARG A 285 -18.75 3.50 -17.70
CA ARG A 285 -17.55 2.67 -17.83
C ARG A 285 -17.79 1.23 -17.40
N LEU A 286 -18.54 1.01 -16.32
CA LEU A 286 -18.92 -0.35 -15.93
C LEU A 286 -19.73 -1.04 -17.03
N ARG A 287 -20.57 -0.30 -17.75
CA ARG A 287 -21.34 -0.84 -18.88
C ARG A 287 -20.48 -1.16 -20.09
N SER A 288 -19.48 -0.32 -20.40
CA SER A 288 -18.59 -0.52 -21.55
C SER A 288 -17.51 -1.57 -21.30
N ASP A 289 -16.86 -1.52 -20.14
CA ASP A 289 -15.61 -2.23 -19.87
C ASP A 289 -15.80 -3.41 -18.90
N GLY A 290 -16.94 -3.48 -18.21
CA GLY A 290 -17.17 -4.43 -17.13
C GLY A 290 -16.43 -4.08 -15.84
N ASP A 291 -16.32 -5.05 -14.93
CA ASP A 291 -15.61 -4.86 -13.66
C ASP A 291 -14.10 -5.03 -13.86
N LEU A 292 -13.36 -3.91 -13.89
CA LEU A 292 -11.90 -3.91 -13.98
C LEU A 292 -11.22 -4.57 -12.77
N LEU A 293 -11.92 -4.77 -11.65
CA LEU A 293 -11.41 -5.51 -10.50
C LEU A 293 -11.78 -7.00 -10.51
N GLN A 294 -12.41 -7.52 -11.56
CA GLN A 294 -12.72 -8.94 -11.67
C GLN A 294 -11.50 -9.86 -11.44
N PRO A 295 -10.27 -9.54 -11.90
CA PRO A 295 -9.09 -10.37 -11.61
C PRO A 295 -8.77 -10.51 -10.11
N LEU A 296 -9.12 -9.51 -9.29
CA LEU A 296 -8.96 -9.56 -7.83
C LEU A 296 -9.79 -10.71 -7.21
N LEU A 297 -10.93 -11.01 -7.81
CA LEU A 297 -11.86 -12.05 -7.35
C LEU A 297 -11.48 -13.43 -7.90
N ALA A 298 -10.99 -13.51 -9.13
CA ALA A 298 -10.58 -14.78 -9.75
C ALA A 298 -9.44 -15.45 -8.98
N ALA A 299 -8.47 -14.66 -8.53
CA ALA A 299 -7.35 -15.12 -7.71
C ALA A 299 -7.76 -15.54 -6.28
N ARG A 300 -8.99 -15.25 -5.82
CA ARG A 300 -9.52 -15.74 -4.53
C ARG A 300 -9.89 -17.23 -4.58
N GLY A 301 -10.36 -17.71 -5.73
CA GLY A 301 -10.79 -19.10 -5.93
C GLY A 301 -9.65 -20.01 -6.39
N ALA A 302 -8.68 -19.46 -7.10
CA ALA A 302 -7.41 -20.09 -7.35
C ALA A 302 -6.52 -19.84 -6.13
N GLY A 303 -6.66 -20.68 -5.09
CA GLY A 303 -5.65 -20.73 -4.03
C GLY A 303 -4.28 -20.66 -4.68
N VAL A 304 -3.46 -19.70 -4.27
CA VAL A 304 -2.04 -19.72 -4.63
C VAL A 304 -1.42 -20.82 -3.77
N GLU A 305 -1.78 -22.06 -4.08
CA GLU A 305 -0.94 -23.19 -3.75
C GLU A 305 0.33 -22.99 -4.59
N PRO A 306 1.52 -22.99 -3.98
CA PRO A 306 2.76 -23.05 -4.71
C PRO A 306 2.83 -24.42 -5.39
N THR A 307 2.22 -24.54 -6.57
CA THR A 307 2.33 -25.76 -7.37
C THR A 307 3.74 -25.83 -7.96
N PRO A 308 4.32 -27.03 -8.11
CA PRO A 308 5.60 -27.22 -8.78
C PRO A 308 5.66 -26.55 -10.17
N GLU A 309 4.56 -26.46 -10.92
CA GLU A 309 4.55 -25.74 -12.22
C GLU A 309 4.62 -24.21 -12.09
N ARG A 310 4.05 -23.62 -11.02
CA ARG A 310 4.18 -22.17 -10.74
C ARG A 310 5.54 -21.84 -10.12
N MET A 311 6.08 -22.76 -9.35
CA MET A 311 7.47 -22.72 -8.87
C MET A 311 8.49 -23.02 -9.98
N ALA A 312 8.07 -23.63 -11.10
CA ALA A 312 8.93 -23.81 -12.28
C ALA A 312 9.20 -22.49 -13.04
N GLY A 313 8.42 -21.43 -12.79
CA GLY A 313 8.80 -20.06 -13.17
C GLY A 313 10.00 -19.51 -12.37
N PHE A 314 10.36 -20.17 -11.27
CA PHE A 314 11.59 -19.96 -10.50
C PHE A 314 12.68 -21.00 -10.82
N ALA A 315 12.40 -21.99 -11.69
CA ALA A 315 13.44 -22.84 -12.25
C ALA A 315 14.10 -22.06 -13.40
N ALA A 316 15.40 -21.84 -13.27
CA ALA A 316 16.23 -21.19 -14.27
C ALA A 316 15.95 -21.76 -15.67
N THR A 317 15.41 -20.92 -16.57
CA THR A 317 15.55 -21.17 -18.00
C THR A 317 17.03 -21.04 -18.35
N GLU A 318 17.51 -21.73 -19.39
CA GLU A 318 18.91 -21.60 -19.83
C GLU A 318 19.31 -20.13 -20.13
N ALA A 319 18.34 -19.25 -20.38
CA ALA A 319 18.53 -17.82 -20.52
C ALA A 319 18.86 -17.08 -19.20
N SER A 320 18.64 -17.67 -18.02
CA SER A 320 18.91 -17.08 -16.70
C SER A 320 20.19 -17.58 -16.04
N ALA A 321 21.02 -18.37 -16.73
CA ALA A 321 22.21 -18.99 -16.17
C ALA A 321 23.34 -17.99 -15.82
N ASP A 322 23.25 -16.73 -16.24
CA ASP A 322 24.24 -15.71 -15.87
C ASP A 322 23.62 -14.35 -15.49
N ARG A 323 22.93 -14.31 -14.33
CA ARG A 323 22.44 -13.05 -13.72
C ARG A 323 23.54 -12.02 -13.42
N LEU A 324 24.82 -12.43 -13.44
CA LEU A 324 25.98 -11.57 -13.21
C LEU A 324 26.68 -11.13 -14.50
N ALA A 325 26.22 -11.54 -15.70
CA ALA A 325 26.85 -11.20 -16.98
C ALA A 325 27.01 -9.69 -17.17
N ALA A 326 25.93 -8.93 -16.95
CA ALA A 326 25.95 -7.47 -17.04
C ALA A 326 26.92 -6.85 -16.01
N TYR A 327 26.91 -7.34 -14.77
CA TYR A 327 27.81 -6.85 -13.71
C TYR A 327 29.30 -7.14 -14.00
N ARG A 328 29.61 -8.33 -14.53
CA ARG A 328 30.96 -8.73 -14.94
C ARG A 328 31.44 -7.89 -16.12
N SER A 329 30.55 -7.56 -17.08
CA SER A 329 30.90 -6.71 -18.24
C SER A 329 31.28 -5.27 -17.85
N MET A 330 30.83 -4.80 -16.68
CA MET A 330 31.16 -3.47 -16.15
C MET A 330 32.45 -3.44 -15.31
N ARG A 331 33.08 -4.60 -15.06
CA ARG A 331 34.28 -4.73 -14.23
C ARG A 331 35.53 -4.81 -15.12
N ASP A 332 36.54 -4.02 -14.78
CA ASP A 332 37.86 -4.03 -15.41
C ASP A 332 38.88 -4.54 -14.38
N ALA A 333 39.46 -5.72 -14.63
CA ALA A 333 40.43 -6.35 -13.74
C ALA A 333 41.71 -5.51 -13.55
N ALA A 334 42.00 -4.56 -14.44
CA ALA A 334 43.12 -3.63 -14.28
C ALA A 334 42.82 -2.49 -13.30
N ARG A 335 41.56 -2.29 -12.89
CA ARG A 335 41.10 -1.13 -12.10
C ARG A 335 40.61 -1.47 -10.69
N THR A 336 40.27 -2.72 -10.41
CA THR A 336 39.78 -3.16 -9.08
C THR A 336 40.69 -4.20 -8.42
N PRO A 337 41.05 -4.05 -7.12
CA PRO A 337 41.90 -5.01 -6.38
C PRO A 337 41.21 -6.34 -6.04
N GLU A 338 39.90 -6.45 -6.24
CA GLU A 338 39.12 -7.63 -5.90
C GLU A 338 39.21 -8.68 -7.02
N PRO A 339 39.35 -9.98 -6.68
CA PRO A 339 39.43 -11.04 -7.68
C PRO A 339 38.12 -11.12 -8.49
N VAL A 340 38.24 -11.06 -9.82
CA VAL A 340 37.13 -11.29 -10.75
C VAL A 340 37.08 -12.79 -11.05
N PRO A 341 35.97 -13.49 -10.81
CA PRO A 341 35.84 -14.90 -11.16
C PRO A 341 35.85 -15.11 -12.67
N GLU A 342 36.51 -16.18 -13.13
CA GLU A 342 36.55 -16.59 -14.54
C GLU A 342 35.13 -16.89 -15.08
N PRO A 343 34.83 -16.57 -16.35
CA PRO A 343 33.54 -16.89 -16.95
C PRO A 343 33.26 -18.39 -16.88
N GLY A 344 32.10 -18.76 -16.36
CA GLY A 344 31.72 -20.16 -16.13
C GLY A 344 32.11 -20.72 -14.75
N SER A 345 32.77 -19.95 -13.87
CA SER A 345 33.06 -20.40 -12.49
C SER A 345 31.87 -20.31 -11.53
N GLY A 346 30.66 -20.10 -12.05
CA GLY A 346 29.43 -20.15 -11.27
C GLY A 346 29.17 -21.58 -10.85
N THR A 347 29.77 -22.01 -9.74
CA THR A 347 29.37 -23.26 -9.09
C THR A 347 27.86 -23.23 -8.94
N THR A 348 27.15 -24.25 -9.41
CA THR A 348 25.78 -24.55 -9.00
C THR A 348 25.81 -24.75 -7.49
N ALA A 349 25.65 -23.65 -6.76
CA ALA A 349 25.63 -23.63 -5.31
C ALA A 349 24.24 -24.11 -4.87
N SER A 350 24.19 -24.88 -3.78
CA SER A 350 22.99 -25.61 -3.36
C SER A 350 21.85 -24.73 -2.83
N GLY A 351 21.99 -23.40 -2.85
CA GLY A 351 21.06 -22.46 -2.20
C GLY A 351 21.29 -22.34 -0.69
N ASP A 352 22.25 -23.08 -0.12
CA ASP A 352 22.41 -23.19 1.35
C ASP A 352 23.54 -22.33 1.92
N THR A 353 24.14 -21.47 1.09
CA THR A 353 25.26 -20.63 1.54
C THR A 353 24.76 -19.26 1.97
N PHE A 354 25.21 -18.80 3.12
CA PHE A 354 25.04 -17.41 3.53
C PHE A 354 26.37 -16.82 4.01
N VAL A 355 26.49 -15.51 3.89
CA VAL A 355 27.63 -14.74 4.37
C VAL A 355 27.11 -13.60 5.23
N ILE A 356 27.66 -13.44 6.43
CA ILE A 356 27.49 -12.20 7.19
C ILE A 356 28.78 -11.42 7.03
N GLN A 357 28.74 -10.35 6.25
CA GLN A 357 29.90 -9.52 5.95
C GLN A 357 29.91 -8.29 6.87
N GLU A 358 30.97 -8.12 7.64
CA GLU A 358 31.17 -6.91 8.44
C GLU A 358 31.63 -5.75 7.55
N HIS A 359 30.93 -4.62 7.59
CA HIS A 359 31.18 -3.47 6.74
C HIS A 359 31.53 -2.24 7.58
N HIS A 360 32.82 -1.87 7.55
CA HIS A 360 33.36 -0.66 8.19
C HIS A 360 33.22 0.55 7.27
N ALA A 361 31.98 1.00 7.09
CA ALA A 361 31.68 2.29 6.45
C ALA A 361 31.71 3.42 7.49
N ARG A 362 31.08 4.58 7.20
CA ARG A 362 30.97 5.71 8.16
C ARG A 362 30.34 5.30 9.51
N ARG A 363 29.58 4.19 9.53
CA ARG A 363 29.09 3.48 10.71
C ARG A 363 29.25 1.98 10.47
N LEU A 364 29.66 1.25 11.51
CA LEU A 364 29.73 -0.21 11.49
C LEU A 364 28.33 -0.78 11.24
N HIS A 365 28.20 -1.58 10.20
CA HIS A 365 27.02 -2.40 9.94
C HIS A 365 27.46 -3.75 9.38
N TYR A 366 26.56 -4.72 9.38
CA TYR A 366 26.79 -6.03 8.79
C TYR A 366 25.85 -6.21 7.61
N ASP A 367 26.29 -6.87 6.55
CA ASP A 367 25.42 -7.31 5.47
C ASP A 367 25.15 -8.80 5.66
N PHE A 368 23.89 -9.18 5.85
CA PHE A 368 23.48 -10.57 5.71
C PHE A 368 23.25 -10.83 4.22
N ARG A 369 23.95 -11.82 3.68
CA ARG A 369 23.85 -12.22 2.29
C ARG A 369 23.44 -13.67 2.22
N LEU A 370 22.38 -13.95 1.49
CA LEU A 370 21.91 -15.31 1.24
C LEU A 370 22.13 -15.62 -0.24
N GLU A 371 22.68 -16.80 -0.51
CA GLU A 371 22.85 -17.29 -1.87
C GLU A 371 21.49 -17.70 -2.43
N HIS A 372 21.18 -17.17 -3.60
CA HIS A 372 19.97 -17.49 -4.35
C HIS A 372 20.31 -17.49 -5.84
N ASP A 373 20.23 -18.67 -6.45
CA ASP A 373 20.55 -18.92 -7.85
C ASP A 373 21.94 -18.38 -8.27
N GLY A 374 22.97 -18.67 -7.46
CA GLY A 374 24.35 -18.27 -7.74
C GLY A 374 24.67 -16.79 -7.50
N VAL A 375 23.73 -16.01 -6.95
CA VAL A 375 23.92 -14.61 -6.56
C VAL A 375 23.71 -14.45 -5.05
N LEU A 376 24.58 -13.66 -4.41
CA LEU A 376 24.42 -13.29 -3.00
C LEU A 376 23.52 -12.06 -2.89
N VAL A 377 22.24 -12.28 -2.60
CA VAL A 377 21.28 -11.21 -2.30
C VAL A 377 21.59 -10.67 -0.90
N SER A 378 21.63 -9.35 -0.74
CA SER A 378 22.20 -8.69 0.46
C SER A 378 21.19 -7.79 1.16
N TRP A 379 21.15 -7.87 2.50
CA TRP A 379 20.38 -6.99 3.37
C TRP A 379 21.27 -6.43 4.48
N ALA A 380 21.12 -5.15 4.78
CA ALA A 380 21.83 -4.54 5.91
C ALA A 380 21.22 -4.98 7.25
N VAL A 381 22.09 -5.40 8.18
CA VAL A 381 21.82 -5.76 9.57
C VAL A 381 22.52 -4.74 10.47
N PRO A 382 21.86 -3.63 10.84
CA PRO A 382 22.51 -2.50 11.51
C PRO A 382 23.06 -2.82 12.90
N LYS A 383 22.52 -3.85 13.58
CA LYS A 383 22.89 -4.23 14.95
C LYS A 383 23.78 -5.48 15.03
N GLY A 384 24.12 -6.06 13.88
CA GLY A 384 24.86 -7.32 13.78
C GLY A 384 24.07 -8.55 14.27
N PRO A 385 24.61 -9.75 14.03
CA PRO A 385 24.04 -10.98 14.55
C PRO A 385 24.24 -11.08 16.08
N PRO A 386 23.30 -11.71 16.81
CA PRO A 386 23.50 -11.98 18.23
C PRO A 386 24.70 -12.92 18.44
N LEU A 387 25.65 -12.51 19.27
CA LEU A 387 26.89 -13.26 19.53
C LEU A 387 26.76 -14.27 20.69
N GLU A 388 25.65 -14.22 21.45
CA GLU A 388 25.38 -15.12 22.56
C GLU A 388 24.18 -16.02 22.28
N ALA A 389 24.35 -17.33 22.48
CA ALA A 389 23.26 -18.29 22.40
C ALA A 389 22.46 -18.25 23.71
N THR A 390 21.22 -17.75 23.66
CA THR A 390 20.23 -18.06 24.70
C THR A 390 19.41 -19.28 24.28
N ARG A 391 18.83 -19.95 25.28
CA ARG A 391 18.44 -21.38 25.35
C ARG A 391 17.48 -21.95 24.27
N THR A 392 17.22 -21.23 23.19
CA THR A 392 16.38 -21.65 22.05
C THR A 392 17.09 -21.61 20.69
N GLY A 393 18.40 -21.35 20.61
CA GLY A 393 19.14 -21.37 19.33
C GLY A 393 20.53 -22.00 19.41
N SER A 394 20.85 -22.86 18.45
CA SER A 394 22.18 -23.46 18.26
C SER A 394 23.25 -22.41 17.91
N PRO A 395 24.52 -22.57 18.35
CA PRO A 395 25.56 -21.58 18.10
C PRO A 395 25.99 -21.55 16.63
N CYS A 396 26.17 -20.33 16.10
CA CYS A 396 26.78 -20.10 14.79
C CYS A 396 28.30 -20.39 14.90
N ARG A 397 28.78 -21.48 14.27
CA ARG A 397 30.22 -21.73 14.12
C ARG A 397 30.79 -20.74 13.10
N GLN A 398 31.53 -19.73 13.57
CA GLN A 398 32.31 -18.87 12.69
C GLN A 398 33.51 -19.63 12.12
N ARG A 399 33.65 -19.63 10.80
CA ARG A 399 34.90 -20.01 10.12
C ARG A 399 35.48 -18.73 9.53
N THR A 400 36.36 -18.08 10.27
CA THR A 400 37.06 -16.85 9.83
C THR A 400 38.15 -17.21 8.83
N THR A 401 38.03 -16.74 7.59
CA THR A 401 39.14 -16.69 6.65
C THR A 401 39.63 -15.25 6.58
N ARG A 402 40.82 -14.97 7.11
CA ARG A 402 41.50 -13.69 6.94
C ARG A 402 42.26 -13.72 5.62
N SER A 403 41.81 -12.96 4.61
CA SER A 403 42.66 -12.60 3.48
C SER A 403 43.63 -11.49 3.92
N SER A 404 44.86 -11.85 4.30
CA SER A 404 45.90 -10.84 4.52
C SER A 404 46.56 -10.49 3.20
N THR A 405 46.23 -9.32 2.65
CA THR A 405 46.97 -8.72 1.53
C THR A 405 48.05 -7.81 2.11
N ARG A 406 49.28 -8.31 2.17
CA ARG A 406 50.47 -7.52 2.47
C ARG A 406 50.81 -6.73 1.19
N PRO A 407 51.00 -5.39 1.21
CA PRO A 407 51.36 -4.68 -0.02
C PRO A 407 52.81 -4.98 -0.38
N SER A 408 53.02 -5.53 -1.57
CA SER A 408 54.34 -5.68 -2.19
C SER A 408 54.92 -4.31 -2.49
N ARG A 409 56.11 -4.02 -1.94
CA ARG A 409 56.97 -2.90 -2.33
C ARG A 409 57.28 -2.98 -3.83
N ALA A 410 56.99 -1.91 -4.56
CA ALA A 410 57.58 -1.63 -5.88
C ALA A 410 58.73 -0.63 -5.73
N PRO A 411 59.75 -0.68 -6.59
CA PRO A 411 61.06 -0.08 -6.35
C PRO A 411 61.11 1.41 -6.70
N SER A 412 61.96 2.10 -5.94
CA SER A 412 62.40 3.48 -6.06
C SER A 412 63.02 3.86 -7.40
N ARG A 413 62.69 5.05 -7.92
CA ARG A 413 63.61 5.93 -8.67
C ARG A 413 63.39 7.41 -8.28
N PRO A 414 64.43 8.26 -8.40
CA PRO A 414 64.67 9.36 -7.47
C PRO A 414 64.13 10.70 -7.99
N ALA A 415 63.75 11.59 -7.07
CA ALA A 415 63.58 13.01 -7.35
C ALA A 415 64.65 13.80 -6.60
N SER A 416 65.38 14.58 -7.38
CA SER A 416 66.40 15.55 -7.00
C SER A 416 65.84 16.70 -6.16
N THR A 417 66.56 17.03 -5.08
CA THR A 417 66.89 18.38 -4.59
C THR A 417 65.97 19.56 -4.94
N ALA A 418 65.37 20.18 -3.91
CA ALA A 418 65.89 21.40 -3.26
C ALA A 418 64.80 22.17 -2.50
N ALA A 419 65.12 22.54 -1.25
CA ALA A 419 64.90 23.83 -0.55
C ALA A 419 63.49 24.49 -0.55
N ALA A 420 63.00 25.17 0.49
CA ALA A 420 63.38 25.42 1.87
C ALA A 420 62.28 26.33 2.48
N ARG A 421 62.32 26.49 3.82
CA ARG A 421 61.73 27.57 4.66
C ARG A 421 60.23 27.44 4.97
N SER A 422 59.83 27.15 6.22
CA SER A 422 59.85 28.01 7.44
C SER A 422 58.92 29.23 7.29
N ALA A 423 58.06 29.63 8.21
CA ALA A 423 57.93 29.40 9.65
C ALA A 423 56.50 29.87 10.06
N SER A 424 55.89 29.26 11.08
CA SER A 424 55.62 29.85 12.41
C SER A 424 54.39 30.77 12.57
N GLY A 425 53.65 30.54 13.67
CA GLY A 425 52.75 31.52 14.31
C GLY A 425 51.28 31.08 14.27
N THR A 426 50.76 30.23 15.15
CA THR A 426 50.57 30.34 16.62
C THR A 426 49.43 31.28 17.04
N ARG A 427 48.45 30.67 17.74
CA ARG A 427 47.51 31.18 18.78
C ARG A 427 46.31 32.03 18.33
N ALA A 428 45.10 31.54 18.56
CA ALA A 428 44.31 31.50 19.81
C ALA A 428 43.55 32.82 20.03
N ALA A 429 42.24 32.84 19.79
CA ALA A 429 41.18 32.53 20.76
C ALA A 429 40.95 33.66 21.78
N THR A 430 39.81 34.35 21.66
CA THR A 430 38.88 34.76 22.75
C THR A 430 37.76 35.61 22.13
N ARG A 431 36.52 35.11 22.11
CA ARG A 431 35.44 35.31 23.09
C ARG A 431 34.74 36.69 23.03
N SER A 432 33.45 36.57 22.73
CA SER A 432 32.29 37.28 23.29
C SER A 432 32.18 38.79 23.14
N ARG A 433 31.08 39.23 22.51
CA ARG A 433 30.10 40.06 23.21
C ARG A 433 28.72 39.98 22.57
N SER A 434 27.77 39.63 23.42
CA SER A 434 26.34 39.79 23.33
C SER A 434 25.91 41.26 23.28
N GLY A 435 24.78 41.54 22.63
CA GLY A 435 23.90 42.65 22.99
C GLY A 435 23.30 43.41 21.81
N GLY A 436 21.96 43.51 21.76
CA GLY A 436 21.23 44.42 20.86
C GLY A 436 20.11 43.71 20.09
N ARG A 437 18.97 43.32 20.70
CA ARG A 437 17.81 44.15 21.08
C ARG A 437 16.87 44.49 19.91
N ALA A 438 15.62 44.08 20.12
CA ALA A 438 14.34 44.75 19.79
C ALA A 438 13.56 44.33 18.53
N ARG A 439 12.36 43.78 18.83
CA ARG A 439 11.00 44.17 18.36
C ARG A 439 10.80 44.15 16.84
N ARG A 440 9.86 43.39 16.29
CA ARG A 440 8.42 43.30 16.60
C ARG A 440 7.87 41.92 16.26
#